data_AF-A0A495QR74-F1
#
_entry.id   AF-A0A495QR74-F1
#
_cell.length_a   1.000
_cell.length_b   1.000
_cell.length_c   1.000
_cell.angle_alpha   90.00
_cell.angle_beta   90.00
_cell.angle_gamma   90.00
#
_symmetry.space_group_name_H-M   'P 1'
#
loop_
_entity.id
_entity.type
_entity.pdbx_description
1 polymer ?
#
loop_
_entity_poly.entity_id
_entity_poly.type
_entity_poly.pdbx_seq_one_letter_code
_entity_poly.pdbx_strand_id
1 'polypeptide(L)'
;MAIQHSPLDTPLPEAYADFNLDRHDDHEFSDDDKQFMAFIGSAFRNELDWYSLTESMTSVRDRAGEPNVNALVECGYIDSSRLLNKRYYSLTRKGWRTIGESVPGNEFGDHMEKMPHRVGVHLLSQYILERDDVESAESYERYDGETYDVIGYDSSGNIVVTGEVETESNNAKAVVEDYKKLSEAPGDMIWVHPSERAFSEVWGMINEHALDGNLPKQAAHRTHELEEFLDRNNISDITAKTYGKLN
;
A
#
# COMPACT_ATOMS: atom_id res chain seq x y z
N MET A 1 -7.45 11.95 -47.29
CA MET A 1 -7.35 10.65 -46.62
C MET A 1 -7.58 10.88 -45.15
N ALA A 2 -8.74 10.48 -44.63
CA ALA A 2 -9.08 10.59 -43.22
C ALA A 2 -8.75 9.26 -42.53
N ILE A 3 -8.06 9.34 -41.40
CA ILE A 3 -7.70 8.19 -40.58
C ILE A 3 -8.92 7.83 -39.74
N GLN A 4 -9.34 6.58 -39.87
CA GLN A 4 -10.49 5.98 -39.20
C GLN A 4 -10.04 5.58 -37.78
N HIS A 5 -10.56 6.25 -36.75
CA HIS A 5 -10.40 5.79 -35.37
C HIS A 5 -11.37 4.63 -35.13
N SER A 6 -10.84 3.45 -34.82
CA SER A 6 -11.62 2.33 -34.30
C SER A 6 -11.96 2.61 -32.82
N PRO A 7 -13.22 2.45 -32.39
CA PRO A 7 -13.55 2.41 -30.97
C PRO A 7 -13.11 1.06 -30.40
N LEU A 8 -12.34 1.09 -29.31
CA LEU A 8 -12.08 -0.10 -28.50
C LEU A 8 -13.26 -0.27 -27.54
N ASP A 9 -14.23 -1.08 -27.98
CA ASP A 9 -15.31 -1.64 -27.16
C ASP A 9 -14.70 -2.66 -26.19
N THR A 10 -14.22 -2.20 -25.04
CA THR A 10 -14.22 -3.05 -23.84
C THR A 10 -15.51 -2.71 -23.08
N PRO A 11 -16.50 -3.62 -23.03
CA PRO A 11 -17.71 -3.37 -22.26
C PRO A 11 -17.34 -3.20 -20.78
N LEU A 12 -17.88 -2.16 -20.16
CA LEU A 12 -17.77 -1.95 -18.72
C LEU A 12 -18.44 -3.12 -17.97
N PRO A 13 -17.87 -3.61 -16.85
CA PRO A 13 -18.53 -4.59 -16.00
C PRO A 13 -19.89 -4.10 -15.51
N GLU A 14 -20.83 -5.03 -15.24
CA GLU A 14 -22.20 -4.78 -14.74
C GLU A 14 -22.28 -4.10 -13.34
N ALA A 15 -21.22 -3.43 -12.88
CA ALA A 15 -21.12 -2.75 -11.59
C ALA A 15 -21.99 -1.47 -11.46
N TYR A 16 -22.71 -1.07 -12.51
CA TYR A 16 -23.54 0.15 -12.52
C TYR A 16 -24.91 0.01 -11.81
N ALA A 17 -25.33 -1.21 -11.45
CA ALA A 17 -26.69 -1.42 -10.93
C ALA A 17 -26.85 -1.20 -9.41
N ASP A 18 -25.77 -1.22 -8.63
CA ASP A 18 -25.83 -1.27 -7.16
C ASP A 18 -25.19 -0.05 -6.46
N PHE A 19 -25.33 1.15 -7.05
CA PHE A 19 -25.01 2.40 -6.36
C PHE A 19 -26.00 2.61 -5.19
N ASN A 20 -25.61 2.15 -4.00
CA ASN A 20 -26.49 2.12 -2.83
C ASN A 20 -26.45 3.48 -2.10
N LEU A 21 -27.29 4.42 -2.57
CA LEU A 21 -27.53 5.74 -1.98
C LEU A 21 -28.47 5.63 -0.76
N ASP A 22 -28.03 5.03 0.35
CA ASP A 22 -28.83 5.07 1.58
C ASP A 22 -28.25 6.05 2.62
N ARG A 23 -28.94 7.20 2.70
CA ARG A 23 -29.05 8.19 3.79
C ARG A 23 -27.81 9.03 4.16
N HIS A 24 -27.92 10.32 3.82
CA HIS A 24 -27.02 11.45 4.14
C HIS A 24 -25.82 11.64 3.20
N ASP A 25 -26.08 11.73 1.90
CA ASP A 25 -25.10 12.24 0.95
C ASP A 25 -25.47 13.64 0.47
N ASP A 26 -24.69 14.62 0.92
CA ASP A 26 -24.79 16.01 0.50
C ASP A 26 -23.98 16.29 -0.79
N HIS A 27 -23.40 15.24 -1.41
CA HIS A 27 -22.63 15.34 -2.66
C HIS A 27 -23.43 14.81 -3.85
N GLU A 28 -23.69 15.68 -4.83
CA GLU A 28 -24.21 15.27 -6.13
C GLU A 28 -23.05 14.79 -7.02
N PHE A 29 -23.08 13.51 -7.39
CA PHE A 29 -22.03 12.91 -8.23
C PHE A 29 -22.16 13.29 -9.70
N SER A 30 -21.15 13.98 -10.21
CA SER A 30 -20.94 14.08 -11.66
C SER A 30 -20.50 12.73 -12.27
N ASP A 31 -20.56 12.60 -13.58
CA ASP A 31 -20.05 11.40 -14.25
C ASP A 31 -18.52 11.28 -14.11
N ASP A 32 -17.81 12.41 -14.09
CA ASP A 32 -16.36 12.47 -13.86
C ASP A 32 -16.00 12.01 -12.43
N ASP A 33 -16.81 12.36 -11.41
CA ASP A 33 -16.62 11.87 -10.04
C ASP A 33 -16.72 10.35 -9.95
N LYS A 34 -17.76 9.78 -10.57
CA LYS A 34 -17.98 8.33 -10.60
C LYS A 34 -16.83 7.64 -11.32
N GLN A 35 -16.43 8.16 -12.47
CA GLN A 35 -15.33 7.63 -13.27
C GLN A 35 -14.01 7.67 -12.49
N PHE A 36 -13.75 8.77 -11.80
CA PHE A 36 -12.55 8.93 -10.99
C PHE A 36 -12.51 7.94 -9.82
N MET A 37 -13.62 7.78 -9.09
CA MET A 37 -13.71 6.80 -8.00
C MET A 37 -13.54 5.36 -8.49
N ALA A 38 -14.15 5.01 -9.63
CA ALA A 38 -13.96 3.71 -10.26
C ALA A 38 -12.49 3.49 -10.64
N PHE A 39 -11.82 4.48 -11.23
CA PHE A 39 -10.39 4.36 -11.53
C PHE A 39 -9.52 4.26 -10.29
N ILE A 40 -9.86 4.89 -9.16
CA ILE A 40 -9.12 4.67 -7.91
C ILE A 40 -9.23 3.19 -7.48
N GLY A 41 -10.42 2.60 -7.59
CA GLY A 41 -10.66 1.18 -7.30
C GLY A 41 -9.83 0.26 -8.20
N SER A 42 -9.89 0.47 -9.53
CA SER A 42 -9.10 -0.32 -10.49
C SER A 42 -7.59 -0.10 -10.34
N ALA A 43 -7.14 1.13 -10.05
CA ALA A 43 -5.74 1.42 -9.76
C ALA A 43 -5.26 0.64 -8.52
N PHE A 44 -6.09 0.57 -7.48
CA PHE A 44 -5.77 -0.16 -6.25
C PHE A 44 -5.55 -1.65 -6.53
N ARG A 45 -6.37 -2.24 -7.41
CA ARG A 45 -6.24 -3.64 -7.86
C ARG A 45 -5.21 -3.86 -8.96
N ASN A 46 -4.50 -2.81 -9.39
CA ASN A 46 -3.54 -2.86 -10.48
C ASN A 46 -4.17 -3.33 -11.82
N GLU A 47 -5.41 -2.92 -12.08
CA GLU A 47 -6.21 -3.32 -13.26
C GLU A 47 -6.15 -2.30 -14.41
N LEU A 48 -5.45 -1.18 -14.22
CA LEU A 48 -5.31 -0.13 -15.21
C LEU A 48 -4.02 -0.34 -16.02
N ASP A 49 -4.14 -0.80 -17.27
CA ASP A 49 -2.99 -1.05 -18.17
C ASP A 49 -2.16 0.21 -18.51
N TRP A 50 -2.74 1.40 -18.33
CA TRP A 50 -2.13 2.69 -18.62
C TRP A 50 -1.59 3.42 -17.39
N TYR A 51 -1.70 2.85 -16.19
CA TYR A 51 -1.25 3.46 -14.94
C TYR A 51 -0.38 2.48 -14.16
N SER A 52 0.77 2.95 -13.68
CA SER A 52 1.59 2.20 -12.73
C SER A 52 1.40 2.73 -11.31
N LEU A 53 1.42 1.85 -10.30
CA LEU A 53 1.38 2.22 -8.89
C LEU A 53 2.51 3.17 -8.49
N THR A 54 3.62 3.21 -9.24
CA THR A 54 4.71 4.16 -8.96
C THR A 54 4.46 5.55 -9.55
N GLU A 55 3.40 5.76 -10.34
CA GLU A 55 3.06 7.06 -10.93
C GLU A 55 2.12 7.88 -10.06
N SER A 56 2.10 9.20 -10.26
CA SER A 56 1.13 10.04 -9.56
C SER A 56 -0.28 9.79 -10.12
N MET A 57 -1.26 9.60 -9.24
CA MET A 57 -2.69 9.49 -9.61
C MET A 57 -3.30 10.80 -10.12
N THR A 58 -2.50 11.82 -10.42
CA THR A 58 -2.97 12.98 -11.17
C THR A 58 -3.34 12.57 -12.60
N SER A 59 -2.61 11.63 -13.21
CA SER A 59 -2.99 11.06 -14.51
C SER A 59 -4.33 10.33 -14.45
N VAL A 60 -4.58 9.62 -13.34
CA VAL A 60 -5.86 8.95 -13.07
C VAL A 60 -7.01 9.95 -12.98
N ARG A 61 -6.81 11.05 -12.24
CA ARG A 61 -7.77 12.16 -12.17
C ARG A 61 -8.00 12.79 -13.55
N ASP A 62 -6.94 13.17 -14.24
CA ASP A 62 -7.01 13.90 -15.51
C ASP A 62 -7.70 13.06 -16.60
N ARG A 63 -7.58 11.73 -16.52
CA ARG A 63 -8.26 10.80 -17.43
C ARG A 63 -9.75 10.62 -17.10
N ALA A 64 -10.16 10.86 -15.87
CA ALA A 64 -11.56 10.84 -15.47
C ALA A 64 -12.33 12.11 -15.86
N GLY A 65 -11.64 13.17 -16.30
CA GLY A 65 -12.23 14.47 -16.63
C GLY A 65 -11.94 15.51 -15.56
N GLU A 66 -12.99 16.21 -15.10
CA GLU A 66 -12.92 17.27 -14.09
C GLU A 66 -13.68 16.88 -12.80
N PRO A 67 -13.31 15.78 -12.11
CA PRO A 67 -13.96 15.39 -10.87
C PRO A 67 -13.76 16.46 -9.79
N ASN A 68 -14.77 16.65 -8.94
CA ASN A 68 -14.69 17.54 -7.78
C ASN A 68 -13.97 16.85 -6.62
N VAL A 69 -12.65 16.67 -6.79
CA VAL A 69 -11.78 15.98 -5.81
C VAL A 69 -11.92 16.57 -4.40
N ASN A 70 -12.06 17.89 -4.26
CA ASN A 70 -12.21 18.52 -2.96
C ASN A 70 -13.51 18.08 -2.27
N ALA A 71 -14.64 18.09 -2.98
CA ALA A 71 -15.90 17.62 -2.42
C ALA A 71 -15.84 16.12 -2.10
N LEU A 72 -15.21 15.30 -2.95
CA LEU A 72 -15.04 13.87 -2.68
C LEU A 72 -14.21 13.60 -1.39
N VAL A 73 -13.22 14.43 -1.10
CA VAL A 73 -12.44 14.38 0.15
C VAL A 73 -13.26 14.89 1.33
N GLU A 74 -13.88 16.07 1.21
CA GLU A 74 -14.66 16.70 2.28
C GLU A 74 -15.87 15.86 2.70
N CYS A 75 -16.55 15.23 1.74
CA CYS A 75 -17.66 14.32 1.98
C CYS A 75 -17.20 12.90 2.37
N GLY A 76 -15.88 12.67 2.47
CA GLY A 76 -15.29 11.46 3.03
C GLY A 76 -15.38 10.23 2.13
N TYR A 77 -15.46 10.37 0.81
CA TYR A 77 -15.43 9.23 -0.13
C TYR A 77 -14.01 8.79 -0.46
N ILE A 78 -13.08 9.74 -0.50
CA ILE A 78 -11.67 9.46 -0.79
C ILE A 78 -10.77 10.17 0.22
N ASP A 79 -9.64 9.56 0.51
CA ASP A 79 -8.51 10.23 1.17
C ASP A 79 -7.51 10.67 0.10
N SER A 80 -6.85 11.81 0.30
CA SER A 80 -5.69 12.23 -0.51
C SER A 80 -4.42 12.19 0.32
N SER A 81 -3.38 11.60 -0.24
CA SER A 81 -2.04 11.53 0.36
C SER A 81 -0.97 11.97 -0.64
N ARG A 82 0.23 12.21 -0.13
CA ARG A 82 1.43 12.42 -0.95
C ARG A 82 2.52 11.45 -0.52
N LEU A 83 3.12 10.78 -1.50
CA LEU A 83 4.29 9.93 -1.31
C LEU A 83 5.34 10.30 -2.36
N LEU A 84 6.59 10.47 -1.97
CA LEU A 84 7.70 10.79 -2.90
C LEU A 84 7.36 11.92 -3.89
N ASN A 85 6.73 12.99 -3.38
CA ASN A 85 6.22 14.13 -4.16
C ASN A 85 5.10 13.81 -5.18
N LYS A 86 4.60 12.59 -5.26
CA LYS A 86 3.46 12.17 -6.09
C LYS A 86 2.17 12.20 -5.27
N ARG A 87 1.04 12.47 -5.92
CA ARG A 87 -0.28 12.48 -5.29
C ARG A 87 -0.96 11.13 -5.49
N TYR A 88 -1.52 10.60 -4.41
CA TYR A 88 -2.30 9.39 -4.39
C TYR A 88 -3.66 9.62 -3.76
N TYR A 89 -4.62 8.78 -4.14
CA TYR A 89 -5.98 8.78 -3.62
C TYR A 89 -6.34 7.37 -3.17
N SER A 90 -7.14 7.25 -2.12
CA SER A 90 -7.64 5.96 -1.63
C SER A 90 -9.12 6.07 -1.38
N LEU A 91 -9.90 5.07 -1.81
CA LEU A 91 -11.31 5.00 -1.45
C LEU A 91 -11.43 4.76 0.06
N THR A 92 -12.27 5.54 0.72
CA THR A 92 -12.67 5.23 2.10
C THR A 92 -13.68 4.10 2.10
N ARG A 93 -14.11 3.64 3.29
CA ARG A 93 -15.22 2.67 3.39
C ARG A 93 -16.50 3.20 2.75
N LYS A 94 -16.69 4.52 2.76
CA LYS A 94 -17.82 5.18 2.09
C LYS A 94 -17.62 5.07 0.58
N GLY A 95 -16.44 5.44 0.06
CA GLY A 95 -16.13 5.37 -1.37
C GLY A 95 -16.26 3.97 -1.97
N TRP A 96 -15.76 2.94 -1.29
CA TRP A 96 -15.91 1.55 -1.75
C TRP A 96 -17.38 1.12 -1.86
N ARG A 97 -18.19 1.43 -0.84
CA ARG A 97 -19.64 1.15 -0.86
C ARG A 97 -20.33 1.90 -1.98
N THR A 98 -19.92 3.14 -2.22
CA THR A 98 -20.47 3.98 -3.28
C THR A 98 -20.27 3.36 -4.67
N ILE A 99 -19.08 2.82 -4.98
CA ILE A 99 -18.84 2.20 -6.29
C ILE A 99 -19.39 0.78 -6.44
N GLY A 100 -20.11 0.25 -5.44
CA GLY A 100 -20.74 -1.07 -5.51
C GLY A 100 -19.75 -2.25 -5.45
N GLU A 101 -18.49 -1.99 -5.09
CA GLU A 101 -17.46 -3.03 -5.03
C GLU A 101 -17.14 -3.43 -3.60
N SER A 102 -16.70 -4.68 -3.42
CA SER A 102 -16.22 -5.14 -2.12
C SER A 102 -14.97 -4.36 -1.72
N VAL A 103 -14.96 -3.89 -0.47
CA VAL A 103 -13.75 -3.38 0.19
C VAL A 103 -12.66 -4.46 0.07
N PRO A 104 -11.46 -4.14 -0.40
CA PRO A 104 -10.34 -5.07 -0.40
C PRO A 104 -10.11 -5.66 1.01
N GLY A 105 -9.89 -6.97 1.07
CA GLY A 105 -9.57 -7.70 2.29
C GLY A 105 -9.33 -9.19 2.04
N ASN A 106 -8.66 -9.84 3.00
CA ASN A 106 -8.25 -11.24 3.18
C ASN A 106 -7.60 -12.00 2.00
N GLU A 107 -7.92 -11.66 0.75
CA GLU A 107 -7.22 -12.09 -0.47
C GLU A 107 -6.33 -10.97 -1.04
N PHE A 108 -6.42 -9.75 -0.48
CA PHE A 108 -5.72 -8.52 -0.93
C PHE A 108 -5.18 -7.71 0.26
N GLY A 109 -4.53 -8.37 1.23
CA GLY A 109 -3.95 -7.71 2.39
C GLY A 109 -4.96 -7.29 3.47
N ASP A 110 -4.55 -6.30 4.27
CA ASP A 110 -5.29 -5.81 5.42
C ASP A 110 -6.63 -5.17 5.05
N HIS A 111 -7.64 -5.38 5.90
CA HIS A 111 -8.94 -4.78 5.70
C HIS A 111 -8.84 -3.25 5.70
N MET A 112 -9.29 -2.59 4.62
CA MET A 112 -9.20 -1.14 4.41
C MET A 112 -7.78 -0.60 4.15
N GLU A 113 -6.88 -1.42 3.63
CA GLU A 113 -5.56 -0.97 3.16
C GLU A 113 -5.70 0.25 2.22
N LYS A 114 -4.79 1.22 2.38
CA LYS A 114 -4.77 2.46 1.58
C LYS A 114 -3.73 2.38 0.47
N MET A 115 -3.89 3.21 -0.56
CA MET A 115 -2.97 3.30 -1.70
C MET A 115 -1.50 3.45 -1.30
N PRO A 116 -1.13 4.23 -0.26
CA PRO A 116 0.26 4.27 0.19
C PRO A 116 0.91 2.93 0.52
N HIS A 117 0.14 2.00 1.09
CA HIS A 117 0.62 0.65 1.40
C HIS A 117 0.80 -0.14 0.11
N ARG A 118 -0.21 -0.18 -0.79
CA ARG A 118 -0.12 -0.79 -2.12
C ARG A 118 1.10 -0.34 -2.92
N VAL A 119 1.40 0.95 -2.89
CA VAL A 119 2.60 1.51 -3.52
C VAL A 119 3.86 0.94 -2.88
N GLY A 120 3.91 0.85 -1.55
CA GLY A 120 5.01 0.23 -0.82
C GLY A 120 5.19 -1.24 -1.16
N VAL A 121 4.11 -2.03 -1.22
CA VAL A 121 4.15 -3.46 -1.54
C VAL A 121 4.66 -3.67 -2.96
N HIS A 122 4.19 -2.88 -3.91
CA HIS A 122 4.68 -2.91 -5.28
C HIS A 122 6.17 -2.56 -5.37
N LEU A 123 6.62 -1.48 -4.71
CA LEU A 123 8.03 -1.09 -4.68
C LEU A 123 8.91 -2.18 -4.03
N LEU A 124 8.45 -2.78 -2.94
CA LEU A 124 9.15 -3.84 -2.24
C LEU A 124 9.28 -5.10 -3.10
N SER A 125 8.20 -5.49 -3.79
CA SER A 125 8.22 -6.62 -4.73
C SER A 125 9.25 -6.40 -5.84
N GLN A 126 9.28 -5.22 -6.47
CA GLN A 126 10.29 -4.91 -7.49
C GLN A 126 11.71 -4.93 -6.92
N TYR A 127 11.92 -4.33 -5.75
CA TYR A 127 13.23 -4.35 -5.09
C TYR A 127 13.72 -5.77 -4.75
N ILE A 128 12.82 -6.64 -4.28
CA ILE A 128 13.14 -8.04 -3.97
C ILE A 128 13.50 -8.83 -5.24
N LEU A 129 12.77 -8.61 -6.34
CA LEU A 129 13.04 -9.27 -7.63
C LEU A 129 14.38 -8.88 -8.26
N GLU A 130 14.98 -7.76 -7.86
CA GLU A 130 16.31 -7.35 -8.33
C GLU A 130 17.46 -8.08 -7.62
N ARG A 131 17.19 -8.89 -6.58
CA ARG A 131 18.22 -9.65 -5.87
C ARG A 131 18.66 -10.88 -6.67
N ASP A 132 19.97 -11.16 -6.66
CA ASP A 132 20.56 -12.30 -7.38
C ASP A 132 20.13 -13.69 -6.84
N ASP A 133 19.64 -13.76 -5.60
CA ASP A 133 19.20 -14.99 -4.92
C ASP A 133 17.68 -15.25 -5.02
N VAL A 134 16.93 -14.37 -5.70
CA VAL A 134 15.47 -14.45 -5.85
C VAL A 134 15.09 -14.79 -7.30
N GLU A 135 14.27 -15.82 -7.50
CA GLU A 135 13.66 -16.16 -8.80
C GLU A 135 12.26 -15.53 -8.96
N SER A 136 11.45 -15.49 -7.90
CA SER A 136 10.11 -14.90 -7.91
C SER A 136 9.79 -14.17 -6.61
N ALA A 137 8.86 -13.21 -6.69
CA ALA A 137 8.35 -12.48 -5.53
C ALA A 137 6.84 -12.39 -5.62
N GLU A 138 6.16 -12.89 -4.59
CA GLU A 138 4.70 -12.96 -4.52
C GLU A 138 4.21 -11.96 -3.47
N SER A 139 3.17 -11.18 -3.80
CA SER A 139 2.57 -10.22 -2.86
C SER A 139 1.37 -10.83 -2.16
N TYR A 140 1.19 -10.53 -0.87
CA TYR A 140 0.09 -11.04 -0.03
C TYR A 140 0.05 -12.57 0.06
N GLU A 141 1.22 -13.19 0.01
CA GLU A 141 1.35 -14.65 0.05
C GLU A 141 1.26 -15.15 1.49
N ARG A 142 0.71 -16.37 1.66
CA ARG A 142 0.51 -16.98 2.97
C ARG A 142 1.61 -17.99 3.29
N TYR A 143 2.21 -17.84 4.47
CA TYR A 143 3.18 -18.78 4.99
C TYR A 143 2.92 -19.05 6.48
N ASP A 144 2.92 -20.33 6.86
CA ASP A 144 2.66 -20.82 8.22
C ASP A 144 1.41 -20.23 8.90
N GLY A 145 0.36 -20.00 8.12
CA GLY A 145 -0.91 -19.44 8.62
C GLY A 145 -0.99 -17.92 8.59
N GLU A 146 0.15 -17.23 8.48
CA GLU A 146 0.27 -15.78 8.39
C GLU A 146 0.26 -15.28 6.94
N THR A 147 -0.02 -13.98 6.75
CA THR A 147 0.07 -13.30 5.45
C THR A 147 1.15 -12.24 5.53
N TYR A 148 2.05 -12.26 4.54
CA TYR A 148 3.14 -11.29 4.42
C TYR A 148 2.90 -10.42 3.19
N ASP A 149 3.27 -9.15 3.27
CA ASP A 149 3.11 -8.22 2.14
C ASP A 149 3.87 -8.69 0.90
N VAL A 150 5.10 -9.16 1.05
CA VAL A 150 5.90 -9.75 -0.03
C VAL A 150 6.76 -10.90 0.47
N ILE A 151 6.75 -12.02 -0.25
CA ILE A 151 7.67 -13.15 -0.05
C ILE A 151 8.49 -13.36 -1.32
N GLY A 152 9.82 -13.43 -1.18
CA GLY A 152 10.75 -13.77 -2.24
C GLY A 152 11.23 -15.22 -2.14
N TYR A 153 11.20 -15.92 -3.27
CA TYR A 153 11.57 -17.33 -3.38
C TYR A 153 12.82 -17.52 -4.24
N ASP A 154 13.68 -18.45 -3.86
CA ASP A 154 14.79 -18.92 -4.71
C ASP A 154 14.31 -19.91 -5.79
N SER A 155 15.25 -20.32 -6.65
CA SER A 155 14.97 -21.29 -7.73
C SER A 155 14.54 -22.70 -7.30
N SER A 156 14.63 -23.00 -6.00
CA SER A 156 14.17 -24.25 -5.41
C SER A 156 12.83 -24.10 -4.69
N GLY A 157 12.24 -22.90 -4.69
CA GLY A 157 11.02 -22.57 -3.97
C GLY A 157 11.21 -22.36 -2.47
N ASN A 158 12.44 -22.13 -1.99
CA ASN A 158 12.67 -21.76 -0.59
C ASN A 158 12.47 -20.26 -0.41
N ILE A 159 11.91 -19.86 0.74
CA ILE A 159 11.82 -18.45 1.12
C ILE A 159 13.21 -17.95 1.50
N VAL A 160 13.69 -16.95 0.76
CA VAL A 160 14.99 -16.30 1.01
C VAL A 160 14.85 -14.88 1.55
N VAL A 161 13.68 -14.27 1.37
CA VAL A 161 13.36 -12.94 1.92
C VAL A 161 11.87 -12.81 2.18
N THR A 162 11.54 -12.19 3.30
CA THR A 162 10.18 -11.83 3.69
C THR A 162 10.14 -10.34 3.98
N GLY A 163 9.10 -9.63 3.55
CA GLY A 163 8.99 -8.21 3.83
C GLY A 163 7.60 -7.72 4.16
N GLU A 164 7.57 -6.69 4.99
CA GLU A 164 6.38 -5.96 5.44
C GLU A 164 6.50 -4.49 5.10
N VAL A 165 5.38 -3.90 4.75
CA VAL A 165 5.22 -2.47 4.50
C VAL A 165 4.42 -1.89 5.64
N GLU A 166 4.98 -0.91 6.33
CA GLU A 166 4.26 -0.20 7.36
C GLU A 166 4.00 1.24 6.98
N THR A 167 2.75 1.62 7.18
CA THR A 167 2.31 3.01 7.10
C THR A 167 1.95 3.53 8.48
N GLU A 168 1.59 4.80 8.58
CA GLU A 168 1.23 5.38 9.88
C GLU A 168 0.00 4.68 10.44
N SER A 169 0.19 4.01 11.57
CA SER A 169 -0.86 3.31 12.31
C SER A 169 -1.02 3.94 13.68
N ASN A 170 -2.26 4.07 14.13
CA ASN A 170 -2.58 4.43 15.51
C ASN A 170 -2.84 3.19 16.38
N ASN A 171 -2.63 1.99 15.84
CA ASN A 171 -2.85 0.73 16.51
C ASN A 171 -1.51 0.07 16.86
N ALA A 172 -0.95 0.45 18.00
CA ALA A 172 0.31 -0.08 18.51
C ALA A 172 0.30 -1.62 18.62
N LYS A 173 -0.85 -2.23 18.91
CA LYS A 173 -0.96 -3.68 19.03
C LYS A 173 -0.72 -4.36 17.67
N ALA A 174 -1.38 -3.88 16.61
CA ALA A 174 -1.20 -4.43 15.27
C ALA A 174 0.26 -4.31 14.83
N VAL A 175 0.85 -3.12 14.95
CA VAL A 175 2.27 -2.87 14.61
C VAL A 175 3.23 -3.81 15.34
N VAL A 176 2.97 -4.09 16.63
CA VAL A 176 3.80 -5.03 17.41
C VAL A 176 3.57 -6.47 16.98
N GLU A 177 2.35 -6.84 16.60
CA GLU A 177 2.05 -8.16 16.03
C GLU A 177 2.77 -8.35 14.69
N ASP A 178 2.75 -7.36 13.80
CA ASP A 178 3.47 -7.40 12.52
C ASP A 178 5.00 -7.43 12.70
N TYR A 179 5.55 -6.67 13.65
CA TYR A 179 6.97 -6.75 13.99
C TYR A 179 7.37 -8.16 14.45
N LYS A 180 6.58 -8.78 15.33
CA LYS A 180 6.86 -10.14 15.83
C LYS A 180 6.74 -11.18 14.71
N LYS A 181 5.66 -11.09 13.92
CA LYS A 181 5.38 -11.93 12.76
C LYS A 181 6.54 -11.89 11.75
N LEU A 182 7.06 -10.71 11.45
CA LEU A 182 8.22 -10.57 10.57
C LEU A 182 9.49 -11.10 11.24
N SER A 183 9.72 -10.81 12.53
CA SER A 183 10.94 -11.24 13.25
C SER A 183 11.11 -12.76 13.35
N GLU A 184 10.03 -13.51 13.17
CA GLU A 184 10.00 -14.99 13.17
C GLU A 184 9.92 -15.56 11.74
N ALA A 185 9.88 -14.71 10.71
CA ALA A 185 9.76 -15.13 9.31
C ALA A 185 11.05 -15.76 8.78
N PRO A 186 10.96 -16.68 7.80
CA PRO A 186 12.12 -17.24 7.14
C PRO A 186 12.80 -16.24 6.20
N GLY A 187 14.10 -16.44 6.00
CA GLY A 187 14.91 -15.61 5.11
C GLY A 187 15.30 -14.27 5.72
N ASP A 188 15.86 -13.40 4.88
CA ASP A 188 16.12 -12.01 5.26
C ASP A 188 14.80 -11.28 5.52
N MET A 189 14.77 -10.38 6.48
CA MET A 189 13.57 -9.63 6.84
C MET A 189 13.68 -8.17 6.39
N ILE A 190 12.72 -7.67 5.62
CA ILE A 190 12.70 -6.28 5.15
C ILE A 190 11.48 -5.55 5.68
N TRP A 191 11.71 -4.45 6.39
CA TRP A 191 10.67 -3.54 6.84
C TRP A 191 10.69 -2.26 6.01
N VAL A 192 9.59 -1.93 5.36
CA VAL A 192 9.50 -0.80 4.45
C VAL A 192 8.55 0.25 5.00
N HIS A 193 8.86 1.54 4.82
CA HIS A 193 7.99 2.63 5.28
C HIS A 193 8.03 3.86 4.36
N PRO A 194 6.96 4.68 4.32
CA PRO A 194 6.85 5.78 3.37
C PRO A 194 7.74 6.98 3.71
N SER A 195 8.08 7.18 4.99
CA SER A 195 8.89 8.31 5.45
C SER A 195 9.53 8.06 6.81
N GLU A 196 10.54 8.85 7.17
CA GLU A 196 11.15 8.85 8.52
C GLU A 196 10.13 9.21 9.62
N ARG A 197 9.09 9.99 9.30
CA ARG A 197 8.03 10.29 10.26
C ARG A 197 7.20 9.04 10.58
N ALA A 198 6.73 8.35 9.53
CA ALA A 198 5.99 7.11 9.68
C ALA A 198 6.81 6.06 10.45
N PHE A 199 8.10 5.95 10.10
CA PHE A 199 9.06 5.12 10.82
C PHE A 199 9.15 5.48 12.30
N SER A 200 9.35 6.76 12.62
CA SER A 200 9.48 7.21 14.00
C SER A 200 8.25 6.92 14.85
N GLU A 201 7.05 6.99 14.27
CA GLU A 201 5.79 6.65 14.93
C GLU A 201 5.73 5.14 15.19
N VAL A 202 5.97 4.33 14.15
CA VAL A 202 5.96 2.86 14.20
C VAL A 202 7.00 2.31 15.18
N TRP A 203 8.26 2.69 15.03
CA TRP A 203 9.35 2.21 15.88
C TRP A 203 9.32 2.81 17.28
N GLY A 204 8.70 3.97 17.46
CA GLY A 204 8.33 4.47 18.78
C GLY A 204 7.40 3.50 19.52
N MET A 205 6.33 3.04 18.85
CA MET A 205 5.40 2.05 19.41
C MET A 205 6.06 0.69 19.65
N ILE A 206 6.85 0.18 18.70
CA ILE A 206 7.60 -1.09 18.86
C ILE A 206 8.54 -0.98 20.05
N ASN A 207 9.27 0.13 20.16
CA ASN A 207 10.19 0.33 21.27
C ASN A 207 9.47 0.29 22.62
N GLU A 208 8.35 0.99 22.75
CA GLU A 208 7.58 1.06 23.99
C GLU A 208 6.90 -0.27 24.36
N HIS A 209 6.39 -1.01 23.38
CA HIS A 209 5.48 -2.13 23.63
C HIS A 209 6.06 -3.53 23.36
N ALA A 210 7.15 -3.63 22.60
CA ALA A 210 7.81 -4.90 22.28
C ALA A 210 9.24 -4.99 22.82
N LEU A 211 9.93 -3.84 22.94
CA LEU A 211 11.34 -3.79 23.29
C LEU A 211 11.59 -3.14 24.65
N ASP A 212 10.56 -2.89 25.47
CA ASP A 212 10.66 -2.32 26.82
C ASP A 212 11.46 -1.00 26.91
N GLY A 213 11.45 -0.20 25.84
CA GLY A 213 12.18 1.07 25.75
C GLY A 213 13.70 0.91 25.57
N ASN A 214 14.17 -0.28 25.19
CA ASN A 214 15.60 -0.57 25.05
C ASN A 214 16.26 0.07 23.82
N LEU A 215 15.49 0.51 22.82
CA LEU A 215 16.05 1.28 21.71
C LEU A 215 16.35 2.72 22.16
N PRO A 216 17.56 3.24 21.87
CA PRO A 216 17.83 4.65 22.00
C PRO A 216 16.84 5.49 21.19
N LYS A 217 16.43 6.65 21.71
CA LYS A 217 15.48 7.55 21.02
C LYS A 217 15.92 7.91 19.61
N GLN A 218 17.23 8.06 19.37
CA GLN A 218 17.76 8.32 18.04
C GLN A 218 17.48 7.17 17.07
N ALA A 219 17.69 5.92 17.52
CA ALA A 219 17.43 4.70 16.74
C ALA A 219 15.94 4.56 16.42
N ALA A 220 15.06 4.78 17.41
CA ALA A 220 13.62 4.68 17.20
C ALA A 220 13.05 5.74 16.24
N HIS A 221 13.80 6.80 15.91
CA HIS A 221 13.31 7.95 15.13
C HIS A 221 13.98 8.11 13.75
N ARG A 222 14.99 7.30 13.43
CA ARG A 222 15.71 7.39 12.15
C ARG A 222 16.09 6.01 11.63
N THR A 223 15.76 5.73 10.38
CA THR A 223 16.02 4.42 9.75
C THR A 223 17.48 3.98 9.88
N HIS A 224 18.42 4.83 9.47
CA HIS A 224 19.86 4.52 9.54
C HIS A 224 20.36 4.27 10.97
N GLU A 225 19.85 5.00 11.96
CA GLU A 225 20.28 4.84 13.35
C GLU A 225 19.75 3.52 13.94
N LEU A 226 18.56 3.10 13.52
CA LEU A 226 18.04 1.77 13.86
C LEU A 226 18.87 0.68 13.22
N GLU A 227 19.13 0.75 11.90
CA GLU A 227 19.92 -0.27 11.20
C GLU A 227 21.30 -0.44 11.86
N GLU A 228 22.00 0.67 12.16
CA GLU A 228 23.26 0.62 12.89
C GLU A 228 23.11 0.01 14.30
N PHE A 229 22.00 0.28 14.99
CA PHE A 229 21.78 -0.25 16.33
C PHE A 229 21.47 -1.75 16.31
N LEU A 230 20.61 -2.21 15.41
CA LEU A 230 20.24 -3.61 15.28
C LEU A 230 21.46 -4.47 14.90
N ASP A 231 22.26 -4.01 13.93
CA ASP A 231 23.50 -4.65 13.51
C ASP A 231 24.53 -4.73 14.65
N ARG A 232 24.83 -3.59 15.30
CA ARG A 232 25.82 -3.54 16.40
C ARG A 232 25.46 -4.44 17.59
N ASN A 233 24.18 -4.67 17.83
CA ASN A 233 23.71 -5.43 19.00
C ASN A 233 23.23 -6.84 18.64
N ASN A 234 23.29 -7.24 17.37
CA ASN A 234 22.84 -8.55 16.87
C ASN A 234 21.41 -8.90 17.36
N ILE A 235 20.50 -7.91 17.28
CA ILE A 235 19.14 -7.99 17.84
C ILE A 235 18.18 -8.66 16.85
N SER A 236 18.31 -8.38 15.56
CA SER A 236 17.45 -8.89 14.51
C SER A 236 18.10 -8.68 13.14
N ASP A 237 17.84 -9.58 12.18
CA ASP A 237 18.25 -9.43 10.79
C ASP A 237 17.27 -8.55 9.97
N ILE A 238 16.36 -7.82 10.64
CA ILE A 238 15.46 -6.86 10.00
C ILE A 238 16.25 -5.69 9.43
N THR A 239 16.13 -5.50 8.12
CA THR A 239 16.60 -4.33 7.38
C THR A 239 15.46 -3.35 7.17
N ALA A 240 15.62 -2.09 7.59
CA ALA A 240 14.58 -1.07 7.44
C ALA A 240 14.85 -0.13 6.24
N LYS A 241 13.85 0.13 5.40
CA LYS A 241 14.01 0.95 4.18
C LYS A 241 12.88 1.96 4.00
N THR A 242 13.24 3.18 3.62
CA THR A 242 12.25 4.14 3.11
C THR A 242 11.84 3.79 1.67
N TYR A 243 10.63 4.17 1.24
CA TYR A 243 10.19 4.00 -0.16
C TYR A 243 11.18 4.62 -1.16
N GLY A 244 11.83 5.73 -0.81
CA GLY A 244 12.82 6.39 -1.67
C GLY A 244 14.13 5.62 -1.83
N LYS A 245 14.32 4.49 -1.12
CA LYS A 245 15.45 3.57 -1.27
C LYS A 245 15.11 2.32 -2.07
N LEU A 246 13.84 2.13 -2.43
CA LEU A 246 13.36 1.00 -3.24
C LEU A 246 13.19 1.35 -4.72
N ASN A 247 13.50 2.59 -5.10
CA ASN A 247 13.13 3.19 -6.39
C ASN A 247 14.31 3.92 -7.01
#